data_AF-A0A520INP0-F1
#
_entry.id   AF-A0A520INP0-F1
#
_cell.length_a   1.000
_cell.length_b   1.000
_cell.length_c   1.000
_cell.angle_alpha   90.00
_cell.angle_beta   90.00
_cell.angle_gamma   90.00
#
_symmetry.space_group_name_H-M   'P 1'
#
loop_
_entity.id
_entity.type
_entity.pdbx_description
1 polymer ?
#
loop_
_entity_poly.entity_id
_entity_poly.type
_entity_poly.pdbx_seq_one_letter_code
_entity_poly.pdbx_strand_id
1 'polypeptide(L)'
;MTLRKTVEQVQRETQTSELKRTLGAWNLVFLGIGCIIGAGIFVRTGNAAALHAGPAVLLSFLVAGIVCALAGLCYAELSSTLPVSGSAYTYSYTTIGEFAAWIMGALLLLEYGLAASVVAVGWAGYVVSLLGDFGL
;
A
#
# COMPACT_ATOMS: atom_id res chain seq x y z
N MET A 1 17.99 -13.87 -22.82
CA MET A 1 18.56 -14.71 -21.74
C MET A 1 17.98 -14.17 -20.44
N THR A 2 16.74 -14.55 -20.15
CA THR A 2 15.87 -13.95 -19.13
C THR A 2 16.14 -14.61 -17.77
N LEU A 3 16.93 -13.94 -16.93
CA LEU A 3 17.30 -14.40 -15.60
C LEU A 3 16.10 -14.23 -14.65
N ARG A 4 15.24 -15.24 -14.59
CA ARG A 4 14.33 -15.39 -13.44
C ARG A 4 15.19 -15.77 -12.23
N LYS A 5 15.20 -14.98 -11.16
CA LYS A 5 15.69 -15.47 -9.85
C LYS A 5 14.71 -16.55 -9.42
N THR A 6 15.22 -17.76 -9.23
CA THR A 6 14.45 -18.87 -8.69
C THR A 6 14.01 -18.51 -7.27
N VAL A 7 12.83 -19.00 -6.85
CA VAL A 7 12.25 -18.76 -5.51
C VAL A 7 13.27 -19.07 -4.39
N GLU A 8 14.09 -20.10 -4.60
CA GLU A 8 15.17 -20.55 -3.71
C GLU A 8 16.23 -19.46 -3.47
N GLN A 9 16.52 -18.61 -4.46
CA GLN A 9 17.54 -17.57 -4.39
C GLN A 9 17.03 -16.38 -3.57
N VAL A 10 15.75 -16.03 -3.70
CA VAL A 10 15.07 -14.99 -2.89
C VAL A 10 14.89 -15.45 -1.44
N GLN A 11 14.59 -16.74 -1.24
CA GLN A 11 14.55 -17.33 0.11
C GLN A 11 15.92 -17.34 0.78
N ARG A 12 17.01 -17.59 0.03
CA ARG A 12 18.39 -17.54 0.56
C ARG A 12 18.79 -16.13 1.03
N GLU A 13 18.46 -15.09 0.25
CA GLU A 13 18.69 -13.68 0.65
C GLU A 13 17.85 -13.31 1.90
N THR A 14 16.66 -13.88 2.05
CA THR A 14 15.83 -13.66 3.25
C THR A 14 16.39 -14.40 4.47
N GLN A 15 16.97 -15.59 4.29
CA GLN A 15 17.60 -16.37 5.36
C GLN A 15 18.90 -15.75 5.90
N THR A 16 19.57 -14.90 5.11
CA THR A 16 20.74 -14.12 5.55
C THR A 16 20.37 -12.85 6.33
N SER A 17 19.08 -12.62 6.61
CA SER A 17 18.67 -11.45 7.39
C SER A 17 19.05 -11.60 8.87
N GLU A 18 19.84 -10.67 9.38
CA GLU A 18 20.23 -10.59 10.80
C GLU A 18 19.07 -10.13 11.73
N LEU A 19 17.90 -9.79 11.15
CA LEU A 19 16.76 -9.28 11.90
C LEU A 19 16.02 -10.40 12.64
N LYS A 20 15.84 -10.22 13.95
CA LYS A 20 15.02 -11.11 14.78
C LYS A 20 13.54 -10.96 14.40
N ARG A 21 12.88 -12.06 14.04
CA ARG A 21 11.43 -12.10 13.79
C ARG A 21 10.65 -11.91 15.10
N THR A 22 10.26 -10.67 15.40
CA THR A 22 9.51 -10.30 16.61
C THR A 22 8.07 -9.85 16.33
N LEU A 23 7.70 -9.61 15.08
CA LEU A 23 6.34 -9.24 14.71
C LEU A 23 5.42 -10.48 14.72
N GLY A 24 4.48 -10.52 15.65
CA GLY A 24 3.36 -11.46 15.65
C GLY A 24 2.17 -10.98 14.81
N ALA A 25 1.12 -11.80 14.74
CA ALA A 25 -0.07 -11.51 13.94
C ALA A 25 -0.73 -10.15 14.29
N TRP A 26 -0.89 -9.86 15.57
CA TRP A 26 -1.49 -8.58 16.02
C TRP A 26 -0.65 -7.36 15.63
N ASN A 27 0.68 -7.46 15.74
CA ASN A 27 1.58 -6.37 15.35
C ASN A 27 1.48 -6.08 13.85
N LEU A 28 1.32 -7.11 13.02
CA LEU A 28 1.12 -6.97 11.57
C LEU A 28 -0.25 -6.35 11.23
N VAL A 29 -1.30 -6.72 11.97
CA VAL A 29 -2.63 -6.10 11.79
C VAL A 29 -2.57 -4.61 12.12
N PHE A 30 -1.98 -4.24 13.26
CA PHE A 30 -1.83 -2.82 13.63
C PHE A 30 -0.94 -2.05 12.65
N LEU A 31 0.13 -2.67 12.16
CA LEU A 31 0.95 -2.09 11.10
C LEU A 31 0.12 -1.81 9.84
N GLY A 32 -0.68 -2.79 9.39
CA GLY A 32 -1.57 -2.64 8.24
C GLY A 32 -2.59 -1.51 8.43
N ILE A 33 -3.26 -1.45 9.58
CA ILE A 33 -4.21 -0.39 9.90
C ILE A 33 -3.52 0.98 9.87
N GLY A 34 -2.33 1.10 10.47
CA GLY A 34 -1.54 2.33 10.47
C GLY A 34 -1.08 2.78 9.08
N CYS A 35 -0.80 1.84 8.17
CA CYS A 35 -0.46 2.17 6.78
C CYS A 35 -1.68 2.56 5.93
N ILE A 36 -2.88 2.07 6.26
CA ILE A 36 -4.11 2.32 5.48
C ILE A 36 -4.81 3.62 5.92
N ILE A 37 -4.91 3.86 7.23
CA ILE A 37 -5.58 5.04 7.77
C ILE A 37 -4.62 6.24 7.68
N GLY A 38 -4.92 7.17 6.78
CA GLY A 38 -4.12 8.39 6.60
C GLY A 38 -4.90 9.51 5.91
N ALA A 39 -4.17 10.48 5.35
CA ALA A 39 -4.75 11.69 4.75
C ALA A 39 -5.84 11.42 3.70
N GLY A 40 -5.85 10.25 3.06
CA GLY A 40 -6.86 9.85 2.09
C GLY A 40 -8.29 9.92 2.63
N ILE A 41 -8.58 9.31 3.78
CA ILE A 41 -9.95 9.31 4.34
C ILE A 41 -10.36 10.68 4.88
N PHE A 42 -9.39 11.44 5.36
CA PHE A 42 -9.63 12.74 5.98
C PHE A 42 -9.87 13.86 4.95
N VAL A 43 -9.15 13.83 3.82
CA VAL A 43 -9.22 14.89 2.81
C VAL A 43 -10.08 14.49 1.60
N ARG A 44 -9.89 13.28 1.06
CA ARG A 44 -10.53 12.88 -0.20
C ARG A 44 -12.01 12.54 -0.02
N THR A 45 -12.41 12.06 1.16
CA THR A 45 -13.82 11.77 1.47
C THR A 45 -14.69 13.02 1.36
N GLY A 46 -14.23 14.15 1.91
CA GLY A 46 -14.95 15.42 1.83
C GLY A 46 -15.10 15.92 0.39
N ASN A 47 -14.02 15.88 -0.39
CA ASN A 47 -14.06 16.26 -1.80
C ASN A 47 -14.94 15.31 -2.64
N ALA A 48 -14.87 14.00 -2.39
CA ALA A 48 -15.70 13.01 -3.09
C ALA A 48 -17.19 13.14 -2.75
N ALA A 49 -17.52 13.47 -1.50
CA ALA A 49 -18.89 13.77 -1.09
C ALA A 49 -19.38 15.07 -1.73
N ALA A 50 -18.58 16.14 -1.70
CA ALA A 50 -18.97 17.45 -2.19
C ALA A 50 -19.11 17.52 -3.73
N LEU A 51 -18.21 16.86 -4.47
CA LEU A 51 -18.11 17.04 -5.94
C LEU A 51 -18.61 15.85 -6.78
N HIS A 52 -18.78 14.66 -6.19
CA HIS A 52 -19.09 13.46 -6.97
C HIS A 52 -20.34 12.71 -6.50
N ALA A 53 -20.35 12.21 -5.26
CA ALA A 53 -21.36 11.25 -4.81
C ALA A 53 -22.44 11.85 -3.90
N GLY A 54 -22.21 13.03 -3.30
CA GLY A 54 -23.15 13.61 -2.35
C GLY A 54 -23.41 12.67 -1.16
N PRO A 55 -24.67 12.55 -0.69
CA PRO A 55 -25.05 11.63 0.39
C PRO A 55 -24.75 10.16 0.08
N ALA A 56 -24.62 9.78 -1.20
CA ALA A 56 -24.36 8.42 -1.63
C ALA A 56 -22.88 7.99 -1.53
N VAL A 57 -21.99 8.85 -1.00
CA VAL A 57 -20.56 8.54 -0.83
C VAL A 57 -20.33 7.24 -0.02
N LEU A 58 -21.22 6.95 0.94
CA LEU A 58 -21.20 5.70 1.72
C LEU A 58 -21.32 4.45 0.84
N LEU A 59 -22.18 4.48 -0.19
CA LEU A 59 -22.33 3.36 -1.13
C LEU A 59 -21.05 3.18 -1.96
N SER A 60 -20.43 4.28 -2.39
CA SER A 60 -19.15 4.23 -3.12
C SER A 60 -18.04 3.60 -2.26
N PHE A 61 -17.97 3.94 -0.96
CA PHE A 61 -17.02 3.32 -0.04
C PHE A 61 -17.31 1.84 0.20
N LEU A 62 -18.58 1.44 0.25
CA LEU A 62 -18.95 0.03 0.40
C LEU A 62 -18.46 -0.79 -0.81
N VAL A 63 -18.72 -0.31 -2.03
CA VAL A 63 -18.27 -0.97 -3.26
C VAL A 63 -16.74 -1.02 -3.34
N ALA A 64 -16.07 0.11 -3.06
CA ALA A 64 -14.61 0.15 -3.02
C ALA A 64 -14.04 -0.81 -1.97
N GLY A 65 -14.67 -0.91 -0.80
CA GLY A 65 -14.28 -1.84 0.27
C GLY A 65 -14.37 -3.31 -0.17
N ILE A 66 -15.43 -3.69 -0.88
CA ILE A 66 -15.56 -5.06 -1.43
C ILE A 66 -14.44 -5.35 -2.44
N VAL A 67 -14.16 -4.42 -3.35
CA VAL A 67 -13.08 -4.58 -4.34
C VAL A 67 -11.71 -4.70 -3.64
N CYS A 68 -11.44 -3.86 -2.64
CA CYS A 68 -10.22 -3.93 -1.84
C CYS A 68 -10.11 -5.24 -1.05
N ALA A 69 -11.22 -5.77 -0.52
CA ALA A 69 -11.23 -7.05 0.18
C ALA A 69 -10.86 -8.21 -0.75
N LEU A 70 -11.44 -8.24 -1.96
CA LEU A 70 -11.11 -9.23 -2.99
C LEU A 70 -9.63 -9.13 -3.41
N ALA A 71 -9.12 -7.91 -3.63
CA ALA A 71 -7.70 -7.70 -3.92
C ALA A 71 -6.82 -8.16 -2.75
N GLY A 72 -7.22 -7.85 -1.50
CA GLY A 72 -6.52 -8.27 -0.29
C GLY A 72 -6.42 -9.79 -0.14
N LEU A 73 -7.48 -10.52 -0.49
CA LEU A 73 -7.50 -12.00 -0.53
C LEU A 73 -6.45 -12.54 -1.52
N CYS A 74 -6.37 -11.98 -2.73
CA CYS A 74 -5.35 -12.37 -3.72
C CYS A 74 -3.92 -12.13 -3.20
N TYR A 75 -3.68 -11.00 -2.51
CA TYR A 75 -2.39 -10.72 -1.89
C TYR A 75 -2.10 -11.61 -0.67
N ALA A 76 -3.12 -12.04 0.08
CA ALA A 76 -2.98 -12.99 1.18
C ALA A 76 -2.52 -14.38 0.69
N GLU A 77 -3.11 -14.86 -0.40
CA GLU A 77 -2.68 -16.11 -1.07
C GLU A 77 -1.22 -16.01 -1.55
N LEU A 78 -0.87 -14.89 -2.17
CA LEU A 78 0.46 -14.67 -2.74
C LEU A 78 1.55 -14.49 -1.68
N SER A 79 1.24 -13.82 -0.58
CA SER A 79 2.15 -13.68 0.57
C SER A 79 2.32 -14.99 1.36
N SER A 80 1.32 -15.86 1.37
CA SER A 80 1.40 -17.19 1.99
C SER A 80 2.23 -18.16 1.15
N THR A 81 2.16 -18.06 -0.18
CA THR A 81 2.92 -18.90 -1.11
C THR A 81 4.37 -18.44 -1.28
N LEU A 82 4.63 -17.13 -1.22
CA LEU A 82 5.97 -16.54 -1.32
C LEU A 82 6.30 -15.74 -0.05
N PRO A 83 6.74 -16.40 1.04
CA PRO A 83 7.04 -15.77 2.33
C PRO A 83 8.42 -15.07 2.33
N VAL A 84 8.62 -14.21 1.34
CA VAL A 84 9.83 -13.42 1.13
C VAL A 84 9.52 -11.96 1.42
N SER A 85 10.51 -11.21 1.92
CA SER A 85 10.35 -9.78 2.14
C SER A 85 10.31 -9.06 0.78
N GLY A 86 9.10 -8.81 0.27
CA GLY A 86 8.90 -8.25 -1.06
C GLY A 86 7.43 -7.90 -1.33
N SER A 87 7.21 -6.82 -2.09
CA SER A 87 5.89 -6.39 -2.55
C SER A 87 5.62 -6.91 -3.99
N ALA A 88 4.67 -6.32 -4.70
CA ALA A 88 4.24 -6.72 -6.05
C ALA A 88 5.38 -6.87 -7.08
N TYR A 89 6.50 -6.18 -6.90
CA TYR A 89 7.72 -6.36 -7.68
C TYR A 89 8.23 -7.81 -7.63
N THR A 90 8.40 -8.36 -6.43
CA THR A 90 8.96 -9.71 -6.23
C THR A 90 8.02 -10.78 -6.77
N TYR A 91 6.72 -10.56 -6.67
CA TYR A 91 5.71 -11.45 -7.23
C TYR A 91 5.71 -11.46 -8.78
N SER A 92 5.89 -10.28 -9.37
CA SER A 92 5.97 -10.14 -10.84
C SER A 92 7.27 -10.74 -11.39
N TYR A 93 8.37 -10.61 -10.63
CA TYR A 93 9.67 -11.15 -10.97
C TYR A 93 9.68 -12.69 -10.98
N THR A 94 8.99 -13.31 -10.02
CA THR A 94 8.88 -14.77 -9.90
C THR A 94 7.89 -15.38 -10.90
N THR A 95 6.78 -14.69 -11.21
CA THR A 95 5.70 -15.26 -12.02
C THR A 95 5.87 -14.97 -13.52
N ILE A 96 6.13 -13.71 -13.88
CA ILE A 96 6.07 -13.22 -15.27
C ILE A 96 7.48 -13.08 -15.85
N GLY A 97 8.39 -12.48 -15.09
CA GLY A 97 9.80 -12.34 -15.43
C GLY A 97 10.33 -10.93 -15.25
N GLU A 98 11.61 -10.75 -15.57
CA GLU A 98 12.39 -9.55 -15.25
C GLU A 98 11.85 -8.26 -15.89
N PHE A 99 11.41 -8.29 -17.15
CA PHE A 99 10.91 -7.09 -17.82
C PHE A 99 9.62 -6.55 -17.18
N ALA A 100 8.66 -7.45 -16.90
CA ALA A 100 7.42 -7.07 -16.22
C ALA A 100 7.69 -6.59 -14.79
N ALA A 101 8.63 -7.23 -14.08
CA ALA A 101 9.04 -6.80 -12.76
C ALA A 101 9.70 -5.41 -12.79
N TRP A 102 10.57 -5.11 -13.76
CA TRP A 102 11.18 -3.79 -13.89
C TRP A 102 10.12 -2.70 -14.08
N ILE A 103 9.13 -2.93 -14.95
CA ILE A 103 7.99 -2.01 -15.12
C ILE A 103 7.23 -1.84 -13.80
N MET A 104 6.90 -2.95 -13.12
CA MET A 104 6.22 -2.90 -11.83
C MET A 104 7.03 -2.17 -10.75
N GLY A 105 8.35 -2.31 -10.75
CA GLY A 105 9.25 -1.59 -9.84
C GLY A 105 9.22 -0.08 -10.08
N ALA A 106 9.28 0.34 -11.35
CA ALA A 106 9.15 1.74 -11.73
C ALA A 106 7.78 2.32 -11.35
N LEU A 107 6.69 1.56 -11.59
CA LEU A 107 5.33 1.95 -11.21
C LEU A 107 5.19 2.08 -9.69
N LEU A 108 5.69 1.12 -8.91
CA LEU A 108 5.66 1.18 -7.45
C LEU A 108 6.43 2.40 -6.93
N LEU A 109 7.61 2.69 -7.49
CA LEU A 109 8.39 3.86 -7.08
C LEU A 109 7.61 5.17 -7.29
N LEU A 110 6.96 5.31 -8.45
CA LEU A 110 6.11 6.45 -8.75
C LEU A 110 4.87 6.51 -7.85
N GLU A 111 4.23 5.37 -7.62
CA GLU A 111 3.06 5.24 -6.74
C GLU A 111 3.38 5.66 -5.31
N TYR A 112 4.46 5.13 -4.72
CA TYR A 112 4.88 5.51 -3.37
C TYR A 112 5.29 6.98 -3.29
N GLY A 113 5.97 7.52 -4.30
CA GLY A 113 6.32 8.94 -4.36
C GLY A 113 5.09 9.85 -4.42
N LEU A 114 4.10 9.50 -5.25
CA LEU A 114 2.85 10.22 -5.33
C LEU A 114 2.03 10.09 -4.04
N ALA A 115 1.96 8.90 -3.46
CA ALA A 115 1.26 8.65 -2.21
C ALA A 115 1.85 9.49 -1.06
N ALA A 116 3.18 9.52 -0.91
CA ALA A 116 3.86 10.34 0.07
C ALA A 116 3.56 11.85 -0.12
N SER A 117 3.56 12.31 -1.38
CA SER A 117 3.24 13.70 -1.72
C SER A 117 1.79 14.06 -1.37
N VAL A 118 0.83 13.19 -1.68
CA VAL A 118 -0.59 13.38 -1.34
C VAL A 118 -0.81 13.40 0.17
N VAL A 119 -0.11 12.54 0.92
CA VAL A 119 -0.19 12.53 2.38
C VAL A 119 0.39 13.82 2.97
N ALA A 120 1.52 14.30 2.47
CA ALA A 120 2.13 15.55 2.92
C ALA A 120 1.20 16.76 2.68
N VAL A 121 0.57 16.85 1.49
CA VAL A 121 -0.41 17.91 1.18
C VAL A 121 -1.63 17.83 2.10
N GLY A 122 -2.15 16.63 2.33
CA GLY A 122 -3.30 16.46 3.22
C GLY A 122 -3.00 16.86 4.66
N TRP A 123 -1.82 16.48 5.19
CA TRP A 123 -1.39 16.90 6.52
C TRP A 123 -1.16 18.42 6.61
N ALA A 124 -0.51 19.01 5.60
CA ALA A 124 -0.31 20.46 5.55
C ALA A 124 -1.64 21.23 5.58
N GLY A 125 -2.67 20.75 4.87
CA GLY A 125 -4.02 21.33 4.93
C GLY A 125 -4.60 21.34 6.35
N TYR A 126 -4.49 20.23 7.07
CA TYR A 126 -4.94 20.15 8.47
C TYR A 126 -4.17 21.09 9.39
N VAL A 127 -2.86 21.17 9.24
CA VAL A 127 -2.01 22.07 10.03
C VAL A 127 -2.37 23.53 9.78
N VAL A 128 -2.56 23.92 8.51
CA VAL A 128 -2.96 25.29 8.15
C VAL A 128 -4.33 25.62 8.74
N SER A 129 -5.31 24.72 8.64
CA SER A 129 -6.62 24.94 9.28
C SER A 129 -6.51 25.08 10.79
N LEU A 130 -5.69 24.24 11.45
CA LEU A 130 -5.48 24.32 12.88
C LEU A 130 -4.83 25.65 13.30
N LEU A 131 -3.80 26.10 12.57
CA LEU A 131 -3.16 27.40 12.84
C LEU A 131 -4.14 28.57 12.62
N GLY A 132 -4.98 28.47 11.59
CA GLY A 132 -6.04 29.44 11.33
C GLY A 132 -7.05 29.54 12.46
N ASP A 133 -7.41 28.42 13.10
CA ASP A 133 -8.26 28.40 14.30
C ASP A 133 -7.59 29.10 15.50
N PHE A 134 -6.26 29.13 15.55
CA PHE A 134 -5.47 29.90 16.52
C PHE A 134 -5.18 31.34 16.07
N GLY A 135 -5.61 31.75 14.87
CA GLY A 135 -5.40 33.09 14.32
C GLY A 135 -4.01 33.36 13.74
N LEU A 136 -3.22 32.32 13.45
CA LEU A 136 -1.95 32.37 12.70
C LEU A 136 -2.17 31.98 11.24
#